data_AF-A0A968Z6J1-F1
#
_entry.id   AF-A0A968Z6J1-F1
#
_cell.length_a   1.000
_cell.length_b   1.000
_cell.length_c   1.000
_cell.angle_alpha   90.00
_cell.angle_beta   90.00
_cell.angle_gamma   90.00
#
_symmetry.space_group_name_H-M   'P 1'
#
loop_
_entity.id
_entity.type
_entity.pdbx_description
1 polymer ?
#
loop_
_entity_poly.entity_id
_entity_poly.type
_entity_poly.pdbx_seq_one_letter_code
_entity_poly.pdbx_strand_id
1 'polypeptide(L)' 'MTDSEFAATEQVTAQELAEVIEEFERYRERLLNETIETAKRAKLMKSAVMAKLEPELAKIDATIKALQEQQADLSANQ' A
#
# COMPACT_ATOMS: atom_id res chain seq x y z
N MET A 1 28.54 -0.52 30.03
CA MET A 1 27.25 -1.24 30.14
C MET A 1 26.57 -1.11 28.79
N THR A 2 25.87 -2.15 28.38
CA THR A 2 25.65 -2.63 27.01
C THR A 2 24.76 -1.74 26.13
N ASP A 3 25.37 -1.03 25.18
CA ASP A 3 24.68 -0.47 23.98
C ASP A 3 24.69 -1.53 22.85
N SER A 4 24.04 -2.67 23.08
CA SER A 4 24.11 -3.80 22.14
C SER A 4 22.77 -4.54 22.03
N GLU A 5 21.69 -3.80 21.83
CA GLU A 5 20.33 -4.36 21.66
C GLU A 5 19.64 -3.94 20.34
N PHE A 6 20.37 -3.38 19.37
CA PHE A 6 19.88 -3.18 17.99
C PHE A 6 20.31 -4.31 17.05
N ALA A 7 20.26 -5.55 17.54
CA ALA A 7 20.54 -6.74 16.73
C ALA A 7 19.56 -7.87 17.01
N ALA A 8 18.30 -7.54 17.34
CA ALA A 8 17.22 -8.46 17.05
C ALA A 8 16.96 -8.37 15.55
N THR A 9 17.23 -9.44 14.82
CA THR A 9 16.69 -9.63 13.47
C THR A 9 15.17 -9.65 13.61
N GLU A 10 14.52 -8.48 13.51
CA GLU A 10 13.06 -8.37 13.46
C GLU A 10 12.60 -9.10 12.20
N GLN A 11 12.27 -10.37 12.36
CA GLN A 11 11.65 -11.17 11.31
C GLN A 11 10.27 -10.59 11.09
N VAL A 12 10.05 -9.98 9.93
CA VAL A 12 8.74 -9.51 9.51
C VAL A 12 7.74 -10.65 9.61
N THR A 13 6.69 -10.45 10.39
CA THR A 13 5.62 -11.42 10.64
C THR A 13 4.51 -11.27 9.61
N ALA A 14 3.71 -12.33 9.43
CA ALA A 14 2.53 -12.29 8.57
C ALA A 14 1.49 -11.26 9.05
N GLN A 15 1.44 -10.98 10.36
CA GLN A 15 0.55 -9.97 10.95
C GLN A 15 0.99 -8.54 10.60
N GLU A 16 2.28 -8.24 10.71
CA GLU A 16 2.81 -6.92 10.33
C GLU A 16 2.59 -6.64 8.83
N LEU A 17 2.75 -7.66 7.97
CA LEU A 17 2.39 -7.51 6.56
C LEU A 17 0.89 -7.27 6.35
N ALA A 18 0.02 -7.89 7.15
CA ALA A 18 -1.43 -7.66 7.08
C ALA A 18 -1.76 -6.18 7.31
N GLU A 19 -1.16 -5.59 8.33
CA GLU A 19 -1.37 -4.20 8.72
C GLU A 19 -0.86 -3.24 7.64
N VAL A 20 0.32 -3.52 7.08
CA VAL A 20 0.88 -2.74 5.96
C VAL A 20 0.00 -2.85 4.71
N ILE A 21 -0.49 -4.06 4.37
CA ILE A 21 -1.42 -4.26 3.25
C ILE A 21 -2.69 -3.41 3.44
N GLU A 22 -3.30 -3.44 4.63
CA GLU A 22 -4.50 -2.65 4.94
C GLU A 22 -4.22 -1.14 4.80
N GLU A 23 -3.04 -0.67 5.23
CA GLU A 23 -2.63 0.73 5.04
C GLU A 23 -2.52 1.11 3.56
N PHE A 24 -1.94 0.26 2.72
CA PHE A 24 -1.87 0.52 1.27
C PHE A 24 -3.25 0.53 0.62
N GLU A 25 -4.15 -0.36 1.01
CA GLU A 25 -5.52 -0.40 0.51
C GLU A 25 -6.28 0.89 0.86
N ARG A 26 -6.21 1.32 2.13
CA ARG A 26 -6.79 2.59 2.59
C ARG A 26 -6.17 3.79 1.88
N TYR A 27 -4.86 3.77 1.68
CA TYR A 27 -4.16 4.83 0.96
C TYR A 27 -4.63 4.92 -0.50
N ARG A 28 -4.76 3.78 -1.19
CA ARG A 28 -5.25 3.70 -2.57
C ARG A 28 -6.65 4.30 -2.71
N GLU A 29 -7.57 3.92 -1.82
CA GLU A 29 -8.94 4.45 -1.84
C GLU A 29 -8.95 5.96 -1.59
N ARG A 30 -8.23 6.43 -0.57
CA ARG A 30 -8.13 7.86 -0.26
C ARG A 30 -7.57 8.65 -1.44
N LEU A 31 -6.48 8.17 -2.05
CA LEU A 31 -5.86 8.81 -3.20
C LEU A 31 -6.85 8.95 -4.37
N LEU A 32 -7.60 7.89 -4.67
CA LEU A 32 -8.64 7.93 -5.71
C LEU A 32 -9.72 8.97 -5.37
N ASN A 33 -10.29 8.89 -4.17
CA ASN A 33 -11.40 9.73 -3.76
C ASN A 33 -10.98 11.22 -3.71
N GLU A 34 -9.85 11.54 -3.10
CA GLU A 34 -9.34 12.91 -3.00
C GLU A 34 -9.00 13.50 -4.37
N THR A 35 -8.41 12.69 -5.26
CA THR A 35 -8.08 13.14 -6.62
C THR A 35 -9.34 13.43 -7.43
N ILE A 36 -10.36 12.57 -7.34
CA ILE A 36 -11.64 12.76 -8.04
C ILE A 36 -12.39 13.98 -7.49
N GLU A 37 -12.44 14.14 -6.17
CA GLU A 37 -13.10 15.31 -5.56
C GLU A 37 -12.39 16.62 -5.90
N THR A 38 -11.05 16.62 -5.90
CA THR A 38 -10.26 17.79 -6.33
C THR A 38 -10.49 18.10 -7.80
N ALA A 39 -10.47 17.08 -8.67
CA ALA A 39 -10.76 17.23 -10.10
C ALA A 39 -12.16 17.80 -10.35
N LYS A 40 -13.16 17.32 -9.62
CA LYS A 40 -14.55 17.80 -9.69
C LYS A 40 -14.64 19.28 -9.32
N ARG A 41 -13.99 19.71 -8.23
CA ARG A 41 -13.92 21.13 -7.82
C ARG A 41 -13.23 21.99 -8.88
N ALA A 42 -12.19 21.46 -9.51
CA ALA A 42 -11.46 22.10 -10.61
C ALA A 42 -12.18 21.99 -11.98
N LYS A 43 -13.36 21.36 -12.04
CA LYS A 43 -14.13 21.11 -13.28
C LYS A 43 -13.32 20.35 -14.36
N LEU A 44 -12.37 19.53 -13.95
CA LEU A 44 -11.59 18.68 -14.85
C LEU A 44 -12.43 17.47 -15.28
N MET A 45 -12.21 17.02 -16.51
CA MET A 45 -12.82 15.78 -16.99
C MET A 45 -12.24 14.58 -16.25
N LYS A 46 -13.11 13.72 -15.71
CA LYS A 46 -12.72 12.50 -14.98
C LYS A 46 -11.77 11.61 -15.80
N SER A 47 -12.02 11.43 -17.09
CA SER A 47 -11.17 10.61 -17.97
C SER A 47 -9.73 11.11 -18.06
N ALA A 48 -9.53 12.42 -18.20
CA ALA A 48 -8.20 13.02 -18.27
C ALA A 48 -7.43 12.90 -16.95
N VAL A 49 -8.15 12.95 -15.82
CA VAL A 49 -7.56 12.77 -14.49
C VAL A 49 -7.23 11.31 -14.24
N MET A 50 -8.14 10.38 -14.56
CA MET A 50 -7.91 8.94 -14.44
C MET A 50 -6.73 8.48 -15.30
N ALA A 51 -6.58 8.99 -16.53
CA ALA A 51 -5.43 8.65 -17.37
C ALA A 51 -4.07 8.95 -16.72
N LYS A 52 -4.02 9.91 -15.79
CA LYS A 52 -2.82 10.22 -15.00
C LYS A 52 -2.74 9.46 -13.68
N LEU A 53 -3.90 9.14 -13.10
CA LEU A 53 -4.00 8.51 -11.78
C LEU A 53 -3.86 6.98 -11.85
N GLU A 54 -4.38 6.34 -12.90
CA GLU A 54 -4.37 4.89 -13.11
C GLU A 54 -2.96 4.28 -13.01
N PRO A 55 -1.89 4.86 -13.59
CA PRO A 55 -0.55 4.32 -13.44
C PRO A 55 -0.07 4.27 -11.98
N GLU A 56 -0.42 5.25 -11.15
CA GLU A 56 -0.04 5.26 -9.74
C GLU A 56 -0.88 4.24 -8.93
N LEU A 57 -2.19 4.15 -9.21
CA LEU A 57 -3.04 3.12 -8.60
C LEU A 57 -2.54 1.71 -8.95
N ALA A 58 -2.12 1.50 -10.20
CA ALA A 58 -1.59 0.21 -10.65
C ALA A 58 -0.28 -0.17 -9.95
N LYS A 59 0.59 0.79 -9.63
CA LYS A 59 1.79 0.53 -8.82
C LYS A 59 1.42 0.10 -7.40
N ILE A 60 0.46 0.80 -6.78
CA ILE A 60 -0.02 0.45 -5.44
C ILE A 60 -0.65 -0.96 -5.44
N ASP A 61 -1.46 -1.28 -6.46
CA ASP A 61 -2.05 -2.61 -6.64
C ASP A 61 -0.99 -3.71 -6.79
N ALA A 62 0.06 -3.44 -7.57
CA ALA A 62 1.17 -4.37 -7.73
C ALA A 62 1.94 -4.58 -6.42
N THR A 63 2.16 -3.51 -5.64
CA THR A 63 2.78 -3.60 -4.31
C THR A 63 1.93 -4.40 -3.33
N ILE A 64 0.62 -4.13 -3.25
CA ILE A 64 -0.31 -4.89 -2.41
C ILE A 64 -0.25 -6.38 -2.76
N LYS A 65 -0.28 -6.71 -4.05
CA LYS A 65 -0.21 -8.11 -4.50
C LYS A 65 1.10 -8.80 -4.09
N ALA A 66 2.23 -8.12 -4.24
CA ALA A 66 3.53 -8.65 -3.82
C ALA A 66 3.60 -8.88 -2.30
N LEU A 67 3.04 -7.97 -1.50
CA LEU A 67 2.96 -8.10 -0.05
C LEU A 67 2.03 -9.26 0.36
N GLN A 68 0.90 -9.44 -0.34
CA GLN A 68 0.00 -10.57 -0.12
C GLN A 68 0.68 -11.92 -0.43
N GLU A 69 1.46 -11.99 -1.50
CA GLU A 69 2.26 -13.17 -1.84
C GLU A 69 3.27 -13.47 -0.72
N GLN A 70 4.01 -12.46 -0.26
CA GLN A 70 4.95 -12.61 0.85
C GLN A 70 4.26 -13.02 2.17
N GLN A 71 3.09 -12.46 2.46
CA GLN A 71 2.31 -12.80 3.65
C GLN A 71 1.83 -14.26 3.60
N ALA A 72 1.39 -14.73 2.43
CA ALA A 72 0.97 -16.11 2.24
C ALA A 72 2.15 -17.08 2.46
N ASP A 73 3.33 -16.75 1.93
CA ASP A 73 4.55 -17.55 2.12
C ASP A 73 4.98 -17.61 3.59
N LEU A 74 4.86 -16.50 4.33
CA LEU A 74 5.14 -16.46 5.77
C LEU A 74 4.11 -17.27 6.57
N SER A 75 2.83 -17.18 6.21
CA SER A 75 1.75 -17.90 6.92
C SER A 75 1.78 -19.41 6.66
N ALA A 76 2.28 -19.84 5.50
CA ALA A 76 2.41 -21.25 5.13
C ALA A 76 3.64 -21.93 5.79
N ASN A 77 4.64 -21.16 6.21
CA ASN A 77 5.87 -21.63 6.85
C ASN A 77 5.87 -21.47 8.38
N GLN A 78 4.74 -21.07 8.98
CA GLN A 78 4.54 -20.93 10.43
C GLN A 78 3.72 -22.08 11.03
#